data_AF-A0A7K2FTZ7-F1
#
_entry.id   AF-A0A7K2FTZ7-F1
#
_cell.length_a   1.000
_cell.length_b   1.000
_cell.length_c   1.000
_cell.angle_alpha   90.00
_cell.angle_beta   90.00
_cell.angle_gamma   90.00
#
_symmetry.space_group_name_H-M   'P 1'
#
loop_
_entity.id
_entity.type
_entity.pdbx_description
1 polymer ?
#
loop_
_entity_poly.entity_id
_entity_poly.type
_entity_poly.pdbx_seq_one_letter_code
_entity_poly.pdbx_strand_id
1 'polypeptide(L)'
;MLLASATACSASSAPVVSASATSGSGAAKTHGSANPEPVAATMPDVIGGNAGGAYEQMSSKIDMVFKDESGQGRSVGDRAAWKICGSRPGPNQQITETPVVFYVVKVAETCKETTPN
;
A
#
# COMPACT_ATOMS: atom_id res chain seq x y z
N MET A 1 -23.42 59.81 42.58
CA MET A 1 -22.42 59.13 43.42
C MET A 1 -22.85 57.67 43.60
N LEU A 2 -22.01 56.74 43.12
CA LEU A 2 -21.84 55.29 43.43
C LEU A 2 -23.11 54.39 43.52
N LEU A 3 -23.33 53.39 42.64
CA LEU A 3 -22.69 52.05 42.45
C LEU A 3 -22.75 51.10 43.67
N ALA A 4 -23.50 49.99 43.56
CA ALA A 4 -23.01 48.58 43.62
C ALA A 4 -24.01 47.54 44.21
N SER A 5 -24.36 46.56 43.36
CA SER A 5 -24.37 45.08 43.52
C SER A 5 -25.00 44.36 44.73
N ALA A 6 -25.85 43.36 44.43
CA ALA A 6 -25.88 42.08 45.16
C ALA A 6 -26.39 40.93 44.27
N THR A 7 -25.58 39.88 44.26
CA THR A 7 -25.69 38.60 43.55
C THR A 7 -26.59 37.64 44.35
N ALA A 8 -27.50 36.91 43.68
CA ALA A 8 -28.14 35.74 44.27
C ALA A 8 -28.42 34.66 43.22
N CYS A 9 -28.15 33.43 43.62
CA CYS A 9 -27.98 32.23 42.83
C CYS A 9 -29.27 31.72 42.17
N SER A 10 -29.14 31.08 41.01
CA SER A 10 -30.04 29.98 40.64
C SER A 10 -29.29 28.90 39.86
N ALA A 11 -29.40 27.70 40.41
CA ALA A 11 -28.80 26.46 39.93
C ALA A 11 -29.67 25.81 38.85
N SER A 12 -29.04 25.26 37.81
CA SER A 12 -29.24 23.85 37.45
C SER A 12 -28.35 23.43 36.28
N SER A 13 -27.57 22.39 36.56
CA SER A 13 -27.31 21.22 35.70
C SER A 13 -26.57 21.43 34.38
N ALA A 14 -25.24 21.35 34.45
CA ALA A 14 -24.42 20.89 33.33
C ALA A 14 -24.23 19.35 33.41
N PRO A 15 -24.20 18.63 32.28
CA PRO A 15 -24.03 17.19 32.26
C PRO A 15 -22.62 16.80 32.72
N VAL A 16 -22.58 15.65 33.38
CA VAL A 16 -21.41 14.89 33.81
C VAL A 16 -20.27 14.94 32.79
N VAL A 17 -19.22 15.69 33.11
CA VAL A 17 -17.89 15.47 32.52
C VAL A 17 -17.31 14.20 33.12
N SER A 18 -17.71 13.05 32.58
CA SER A 18 -16.89 11.84 32.67
C SER A 18 -15.73 12.00 31.71
N ALA A 19 -14.76 12.84 32.09
CA ALA A 19 -13.41 12.76 31.53
C ALA A 19 -12.76 11.51 32.15
N SER A 20 -13.12 10.36 31.58
CA SER A 20 -12.46 9.10 31.86
C SER A 20 -10.97 9.26 31.57
N ALA A 21 -10.18 9.02 32.60
CA ALA A 21 -8.76 8.79 32.49
C ALA A 21 -8.50 7.76 31.37
N THR A 22 -7.59 8.09 30.46
CA THR A 22 -6.92 7.09 29.65
C THR A 22 -5.43 7.21 29.93
N SER A 23 -4.98 6.31 30.81
CA SER A 23 -3.65 5.73 30.75
C SER A 23 -3.33 5.34 29.31
N GLY A 24 -2.14 5.70 28.83
CA GLY A 24 -1.64 5.08 27.61
C GLY A 24 -0.49 5.79 26.93
N SER A 25 0.71 5.63 27.48
CA SER A 25 1.93 5.31 26.74
C SER A 25 2.04 5.89 25.33
N GLY A 26 2.57 7.12 25.24
CA GLY A 26 3.16 7.63 24.00
C GLY A 26 4.52 6.96 23.72
N ALA A 27 4.55 5.63 23.65
CA ALA A 27 5.59 4.94 22.93
C ALA A 27 5.37 5.27 21.46
N ALA A 28 6.24 6.09 20.89
CA ALA A 28 6.40 6.20 19.45
C ALA A 28 6.51 4.76 18.91
N LYS A 29 5.42 4.24 18.35
CA LYS A 29 5.50 3.08 17.49
C LYS A 29 6.17 3.58 16.23
N THR A 30 7.49 3.50 16.23
CA THR A 30 8.22 3.12 15.04
C THR A 30 7.42 1.94 14.47
N HIS A 31 6.70 2.17 13.37
CA HIS A 31 6.29 1.06 12.53
C HIS A 31 7.61 0.50 12.03
N GLY A 32 8.19 -0.42 12.82
CA GLY A 32 9.18 -1.32 12.30
C GLY A 32 8.49 -1.97 11.13
N SER A 33 8.90 -1.62 9.91
CA SER A 33 8.76 -2.51 8.78
C SER A 33 9.38 -3.82 9.26
N ALA A 34 8.53 -4.72 9.76
CA ALA A 34 8.82 -6.12 9.72
C ALA A 34 8.88 -6.41 8.22
N ASN A 35 10.04 -6.19 7.62
CA ASN A 35 10.38 -6.76 6.35
C ASN A 35 10.48 -8.26 6.66
N PRO A 36 9.49 -9.10 6.30
CA PRO A 36 9.70 -10.52 6.40
C PRO A 36 10.90 -10.81 5.51
N GLU A 37 12.02 -11.17 6.13
CA GLU A 37 13.26 -11.50 5.42
C GLU A 37 12.88 -12.52 4.34
N PRO A 38 12.94 -12.14 3.05
CA PRO A 38 12.42 -13.02 2.03
C PRO A 38 13.35 -14.21 1.95
N VAL A 39 12.86 -15.35 2.43
CA VAL A 39 13.52 -16.64 2.27
C VAL A 39 13.63 -16.83 0.76
N ALA A 40 14.87 -16.84 0.25
CA ALA A 40 15.23 -16.58 -1.14
C ALA A 40 14.30 -17.26 -2.17
N ALA A 41 13.23 -16.57 -2.57
CA ALA A 41 12.38 -16.97 -3.68
C ALA A 41 13.00 -16.38 -4.95
N THR A 42 13.16 -17.20 -6.00
CA THR A 42 13.63 -16.70 -7.30
C THR A 42 12.43 -16.20 -8.10
N MET A 43 12.58 -15.03 -8.72
CA MET A 43 11.60 -14.45 -9.62
C MET A 43 11.46 -15.31 -10.88
N PRO A 44 10.28 -15.86 -11.19
CA PRO A 44 10.08 -16.59 -12.43
C PRO A 44 10.17 -15.66 -13.64
N ASP A 45 10.54 -16.22 -14.79
CA ASP A 45 10.41 -15.51 -16.05
C ASP A 45 8.95 -15.52 -16.52
N VAL A 46 8.32 -14.35 -16.41
CA VAL A 46 6.90 -14.11 -16.71
C VAL A 46 6.71 -13.11 -17.85
N ILE A 47 7.81 -12.63 -18.45
CA ILE A 47 7.76 -11.58 -19.47
C ILE A 47 7.01 -12.08 -20.70
N GLY A 48 6.11 -11.25 -21.24
CA GLY A 48 5.21 -11.62 -22.34
C GLY A 48 3.99 -12.44 -21.90
N GLY A 49 3.97 -12.96 -20.67
CA GLY A 49 2.85 -13.71 -20.10
C GLY A 49 1.67 -12.83 -19.67
N ASN A 50 0.59 -13.48 -19.24
CA ASN A 50 -0.59 -12.83 -18.68
C ASN A 50 -0.37 -12.43 -17.21
N ALA A 51 -0.85 -11.26 -16.80
CA ALA A 51 -0.68 -10.77 -15.43
C ALA A 51 -1.42 -11.62 -14.37
N GLY A 52 -2.57 -12.20 -14.72
CA GLY A 52 -3.27 -13.14 -13.86
C GLY A 52 -2.49 -14.45 -13.69
N GLY A 53 -1.99 -15.00 -14.80
CA GLY A 53 -1.15 -16.20 -14.76
C GLY A 53 0.12 -16.02 -13.91
N ALA A 54 0.77 -14.87 -14.01
CA ALA A 54 1.93 -14.56 -13.17
C ALA A 54 1.57 -14.38 -11.69
N TYR A 55 0.40 -13.81 -11.38
CA TYR A 55 -0.08 -13.70 -10.01
C TYR A 55 -0.31 -15.08 -9.36
N GLU A 56 -0.84 -16.04 -10.12
CA GLU A 56 -1.06 -17.42 -9.66
C GLU A 56 0.23 -18.24 -9.59
N GLN A 57 1.18 -17.99 -10.52
CA GLN A 57 2.50 -18.61 -10.48
C GLN A 57 3.31 -18.10 -9.29
N MET A 58 3.16 -16.81 -8.99
CA MET A 58 3.59 -16.25 -7.73
C MET A 58 2.72 -16.78 -6.59
N SER A 59 3.31 -16.91 -5.41
CA SER A 59 2.51 -17.21 -4.22
C SER A 59 1.72 -15.97 -3.83
N SER A 60 0.42 -16.11 -3.56
CA SER A 60 -0.42 -15.03 -3.02
C SER A 60 0.06 -14.47 -1.65
N LYS A 61 1.07 -15.11 -1.05
CA LYS A 61 1.76 -14.66 0.17
C LYS A 61 2.82 -13.59 -0.08
N ILE A 62 3.25 -13.38 -1.33
CA ILE A 62 4.21 -12.34 -1.71
C ILE A 62 3.42 -11.07 -2.01
N ASP A 63 3.81 -9.95 -1.40
CA ASP A 63 3.24 -8.65 -1.75
C ASP A 63 3.62 -8.29 -3.18
N MET A 64 2.62 -8.05 -4.02
CA MET A 64 2.77 -7.81 -5.46
C MET A 64 1.98 -6.58 -5.89
N VAL A 65 2.56 -5.80 -6.80
CA VAL A 65 1.92 -4.63 -7.40
C VAL A 65 2.02 -4.70 -8.92
N PHE A 66 0.93 -4.42 -9.61
CA PHE A 66 0.89 -4.31 -11.07
C PHE A 66 0.77 -2.84 -11.48
N LYS A 67 1.68 -2.35 -12.31
CA LYS A 67 1.74 -0.97 -12.79
C LYS A 67 1.60 -0.91 -14.31
N ASP A 68 0.69 -0.07 -14.79
CA ASP A 68 0.54 0.22 -16.21
C ASP A 68 1.76 1.00 -16.73
N GLU A 69 2.52 0.39 -17.63
CA GLU A 69 3.73 0.96 -18.25
C GLU A 69 3.42 1.62 -19.61
N SER A 70 2.16 1.62 -20.05
CA SER A 70 1.77 2.33 -21.27
C SER A 70 1.92 3.85 -21.16
N GLY A 71 2.04 4.38 -19.93
CA GLY A 71 2.03 5.81 -19.63
C GLY A 71 0.64 6.42 -19.45
N GLN A 72 -0.43 5.62 -19.54
CA GLN A 72 -1.82 6.09 -19.41
C GLN A 72 -2.30 6.17 -17.95
N GLY A 73 -1.51 5.67 -16.99
CA GLY A 73 -1.84 5.76 -15.56
C GLY A 73 -3.08 4.96 -15.14
N ARG A 74 -3.43 3.90 -15.89
CA ARG A 74 -4.62 3.10 -15.61
C ARG A 74 -4.38 2.19 -14.42
N SER A 75 -5.44 1.93 -13.64
CA SER A 75 -5.40 0.91 -12.59
C SER A 75 -5.55 -0.50 -13.16
N VAL A 76 -4.78 -1.44 -12.60
CA VAL A 76 -4.82 -2.85 -13.01
C VAL A 76 -5.84 -3.59 -12.16
N GLY A 77 -7.09 -3.61 -12.62
CA GLY A 77 -8.20 -4.33 -11.96
C GLY A 77 -8.27 -5.79 -12.39
N ASP A 78 -8.85 -6.05 -13.57
CA ASP A 78 -8.91 -7.39 -14.16
C ASP A 78 -7.56 -7.76 -14.78
N ARG A 79 -6.74 -8.52 -14.04
CA ARG A 79 -5.39 -8.94 -14.46
C ARG A 79 -5.38 -9.78 -15.73
N ALA A 80 -6.47 -10.46 -16.08
CA ALA A 80 -6.54 -11.26 -17.30
C ALA A 80 -6.47 -10.37 -18.57
N ALA A 81 -6.85 -9.09 -18.47
CA ALA A 81 -6.79 -8.13 -19.57
C ALA A 81 -5.41 -7.50 -19.79
N TRP A 82 -4.38 -7.92 -19.05
CA TRP A 82 -3.05 -7.34 -19.08
C TRP A 82 -1.96 -8.37 -19.36
N LYS A 83 -0.91 -7.94 -20.06
CA LYS A 83 0.30 -8.72 -20.31
C LYS A 83 1.50 -8.07 -19.64
N ILE A 84 2.47 -8.87 -19.24
CA ILE A 84 3.67 -8.42 -18.54
C ILE A 84 4.74 -8.00 -19.54
N CYS A 85 5.31 -6.81 -19.30
CA CYS A 85 6.42 -6.25 -20.05
C CYS A 85 7.72 -6.26 -19.25
N GLY A 86 7.62 -6.23 -17.93
CA GLY A 86 8.78 -6.20 -17.05
C GLY A 86 8.42 -6.63 -15.63
N SER A 87 9.46 -6.92 -14.84
CA SER A 87 9.32 -7.14 -13.40
C SER A 87 10.48 -6.53 -12.62
N ARG A 88 10.23 -6.22 -11.35
CA ARG A 88 11.26 -5.93 -10.35
C ARG A 88 11.02 -6.78 -9.10
N PRO A 89 11.96 -7.66 -8.72
CA PRO A 89 13.22 -7.93 -9.43
C PRO A 89 13.00 -8.56 -10.82
N GLY A 90 14.04 -8.55 -11.65
CA GLY A 90 13.97 -9.09 -13.02
C GLY A 90 13.83 -10.62 -13.05
N PRO A 91 13.60 -11.21 -14.23
CA PRO A 91 13.49 -12.67 -14.36
C PRO A 91 14.74 -13.37 -13.85
N ASN A 92 14.55 -14.51 -13.18
CA ASN A 92 15.60 -15.34 -12.58
C ASN A 92 16.46 -14.65 -11.50
N GLN A 93 16.03 -13.48 -11.01
CA GLN A 93 16.69 -12.79 -9.91
C GLN A 93 16.10 -13.20 -8.56
N GLN A 94 16.88 -13.11 -7.49
CA GLN A 94 16.38 -13.33 -6.15
C GLN A 94 15.42 -12.21 -5.74
N ILE A 95 14.32 -12.60 -5.10
CA ILE A 95 13.40 -11.69 -4.42
C ILE A 95 14.01 -11.41 -3.05
N THR A 96 14.67 -10.27 -2.94
CA THR A 96 15.30 -9.78 -1.69
C THR A 96 14.46 -8.69 -1.01
N GLU A 97 13.44 -8.17 -1.71
CA GLU A 97 12.56 -7.11 -1.23
C GLU A 97 11.15 -7.24 -1.81
N THR A 98 10.17 -6.75 -1.05
CA THR A 98 8.78 -6.64 -1.46
C THR A 98 8.30 -5.18 -1.34
N PRO A 99 7.29 -4.75 -2.13
CA PRO A 99 6.51 -5.56 -3.06
C PRO A 99 7.25 -5.85 -4.37
N VAL A 100 7.00 -7.04 -4.93
CA VAL A 100 7.41 -7.34 -6.31
C VAL A 100 6.55 -6.52 -7.26
N VAL A 101 7.19 -5.82 -8.20
CA VAL A 101 6.51 -4.94 -9.13
C VAL A 101 6.46 -5.59 -10.51
N PHE A 102 5.27 -5.72 -11.08
CA PHE A 102 5.05 -6.12 -12.45
C PHE A 102 4.65 -4.91 -13.28
N TYR A 103 5.37 -4.70 -14.38
CA TYR A 103 5.04 -3.70 -15.37
C TYR A 103 4.19 -4.34 -16.46
N VAL A 104 3.04 -3.75 -16.74
CA VAL A 104 2.05 -4.35 -17.63
C VAL A 104 1.51 -3.36 -18.64
N VAL A 105 1.01 -3.88 -19.76
CA VAL A 105 0.21 -3.14 -20.74
C VAL A 105 -1.05 -3.94 -21.06
N LYS A 106 -2.04 -3.34 -21.71
CA LYS A 106 -3.19 -4.12 -22.18
C LYS A 106 -2.73 -5.18 -23.16
N VAL A 107 -3.43 -6.32 -23.19
CA VAL A 107 -3.07 -7.44 -24.11
C VAL A 107 -2.94 -7.00 -25.57
N ALA A 108 -3.72 -6.01 -26.01
CA ALA A 108 -3.70 -5.45 -27.36
C ALA A 108 -2.58 -4.42 -27.62
N GLU A 109 -1.87 -3.97 -26.58
CA GLU A 109 -0.76 -3.01 -26.67
C GLU A 109 0.57 -3.74 -26.76
N THR A 110 1.64 -3.05 -27.16
CA THR A 110 3.00 -3.62 -27.27
C THR A 110 3.86 -3.17 -26.10
N CYS A 111 4.68 -4.09 -25.58
CA CYS A 111 5.67 -3.76 -24.56
C CYS A 111 6.74 -2.86 -25.16
N LYS A 112 7.12 -1.82 -24.42
CA LYS A 112 8.25 -0.99 -24.82
C LYS A 112 9.51 -1.70 -24.38
N GLU A 113 10.41 -2.01 -25.31
CA GLU A 113 11.80 -2.32 -24.95
C GLU A 113 12.41 -1.03 -24.41
N THR A 114 12.35 -0.87 -23.09
CA THR A 114 13.15 0.13 -22.41
C THR A 114 14.60 -0.35 -22.47
N THR A 115 15.32 0.01 -23.53
CA THR A 115 16.79 -0.06 -23.55
C THR A 115 17.30 0.74 -22.36
N PRO A 116 17.93 0.11 -21.35
CA PRO A 116 18.55 0.87 -20.28
C PRO A 116 19.75 1.62 -20.89
N ASN A 117 19.73 2.95 -20.77
CA ASN A 117 20.84 3.83 -21.16
C ASN A 117 21.85 3.92 -20.00
#